data_AF-A0A095SPD4-F1
#
_entry.id   AF-A0A095SPD4-F1
#
_cell.length_a   1.000
_cell.length_b   1.000
_cell.length_c   1.000
_cell.angle_alpha   90.00
_cell.angle_beta   90.00
_cell.angle_gamma   90.00
#
_symmetry.space_group_name_H-M   'P 1'
#
loop_
_entity.id
_entity.type
_entity.pdbx_description
1 polymer ?
#
loop_
_entity_poly.entity_id
_entity_poly.type
_entity_poly.pdbx_seq_one_letter_code
_entity_poly.pdbx_strand_id
1 'polypeptide(L)'
;MSIETNPSWFSDFVEELGLPPSAAFQGYVLYNDEHDGFLAINQHADYPRTHYVNPSAWAHRYPYIQLASDAVQSLEEPFEIQALFLIGKRFMAFPV
;
A
#
# COMPACT_ATOMS: atom_id res chain seq x y z
N MET A 1 18.80 -13.49 16.36
CA MET A 1 18.48 -12.07 16.64
C MET A 1 16.99 -11.99 16.83
N SER A 2 16.53 -11.79 18.07
CA SER A 2 15.12 -11.46 18.30
C SER A 2 14.93 -10.03 17.82
N ILE A 3 14.06 -9.83 16.83
CA ILE A 3 13.61 -8.50 16.44
C ILE A 3 12.83 -7.99 17.65
N GLU A 4 13.39 -7.05 18.40
CA GLU A 4 12.65 -6.31 19.41
C GLU A 4 11.63 -5.47 18.65
N THR A 5 10.42 -6.01 18.50
CA THR A 5 9.28 -5.27 17.96
C THR A 5 8.94 -4.18 18.96
N ASN A 6 9.36 -2.94 18.68
CA ASN A 6 8.97 -1.78 19.47
C ASN A 6 7.43 -1.73 19.53
N PRO A 7 6.79 -1.94 20.69
CA PRO A 7 5.34 -2.01 20.77
C PRO A 7 4.65 -0.68 20.40
N SER A 8 5.37 0.46 20.38
CA SER A 8 4.84 1.76 19.96
C SER A 8 5.13 2.11 18.50
N TRP A 9 5.80 1.25 17.72
CA TRP A 9 6.25 1.60 16.37
C TRP A 9 5.14 2.16 15.48
N PHE A 10 3.93 1.60 15.60
CA PHE A 10 2.78 2.02 14.80
C PHE A 10 2.27 3.39 15.21
N SER A 11 2.24 3.68 16.52
CA SER A 11 1.87 5.00 17.03
C SER A 11 2.89 6.06 16.63
N ASP A 12 4.17 5.74 16.73
CA ASP A 12 5.28 6.62 16.34
C ASP A 12 5.20 6.92 14.83
N PHE A 13 4.91 5.91 14.00
CA PHE A 13 4.73 6.06 12.55
C PHE A 13 3.48 6.90 12.18
N VAL A 14 2.36 6.68 12.86
CA VAL A 14 1.13 7.48 12.68
C VAL A 14 1.39 8.94 13.07
N GLU A 15 2.12 9.18 14.16
CA GLU A 15 2.49 10.53 14.61
C GLU A 15 3.46 11.22 13.63
N GLU A 16 4.48 10.51 13.13
CA GLU A 16 5.43 11.02 12.13
C GLU A 16 4.75 11.43 10.82
N LEU A 17 3.77 10.63 10.37
CA LEU A 17 2.96 10.94 9.19
C LEU A 17 1.89 12.02 9.46
N GLY A 18 1.77 12.53 10.68
CA GLY A 18 0.76 13.52 11.07
C GLY A 18 -0.67 12.99 10.96
N LEU A 19 -0.84 11.67 11.03
CA LEU A 19 -2.11 11.00 10.86
C LEU A 19 -2.92 11.06 12.16
N PRO A 20 -4.27 11.18 12.07
CA PRO A 20 -5.09 11.14 13.26
C PRO A 20 -5.03 9.76 13.92
N PRO A 21 -5.21 9.66 15.26
CA PRO A 21 -5.23 8.38 15.97
C PRO A 21 -6.30 7.39 15.47
N SER A 22 -7.31 7.88 14.74
CA SER A 22 -8.34 7.07 14.10
C SER A 22 -7.91 6.45 12.77
N ALA A 23 -6.68 6.71 12.29
CA ALA A 23 -6.17 6.15 11.05
C ALA A 23 -6.02 4.63 11.19
N ALA A 24 -6.70 3.88 10.32
CA ALA A 24 -6.61 2.43 10.29
C ALA A 24 -5.73 1.99 9.14
N PHE A 25 -4.58 1.39 9.45
CA PHE A 25 -3.70 0.81 8.44
C PHE A 25 -4.41 -0.30 7.67
N GLN A 26 -4.39 -0.20 6.35
CA GLN A 26 -5.03 -1.15 5.45
C GLN A 26 -4.02 -2.08 4.79
N GLY A 27 -2.75 -1.68 4.71
CA GLY A 27 -1.65 -2.43 4.11
C GLY A 27 -0.75 -1.54 3.26
N TYR A 28 0.07 -2.14 2.40
CA TYR A 28 0.97 -1.47 1.48
C TYR A 28 0.49 -1.62 0.04
N VAL A 29 0.56 -0.55 -0.74
CA VAL A 29 0.22 -0.53 -2.18
C VAL A 29 1.45 -0.14 -2.99
N LEU A 30 1.43 -0.48 -4.29
CA LEU A 30 2.49 -0.09 -5.22
C LEU A 30 2.02 1.10 -6.03
N TYR A 31 2.76 2.20 -5.94
CA TYR A 31 2.54 3.40 -6.73
C TYR A 31 3.57 3.47 -7.86
N ASN A 32 3.12 3.83 -9.05
CA ASN A 32 3.99 4.08 -10.20
C ASN A 32 3.87 5.56 -10.58
N ASP A 33 4.99 6.26 -10.55
CA ASP A 33 5.06 7.69 -10.84
C ASP A 33 4.84 8.00 -12.33
N GLU A 34 5.31 7.14 -13.23
CA GLU A 34 5.13 7.31 -14.67
C GLU A 34 3.66 7.22 -15.09
N HIS A 35 2.88 6.39 -14.39
CA HIS A 35 1.47 6.15 -14.65
C HIS A 35 0.52 6.96 -13.75
N ASP A 36 1.04 7.73 -12.78
CA ASP A 36 0.26 8.45 -11.77
C ASP A 36 -0.87 7.58 -11.17
N GLY A 37 -0.49 6.38 -10.73
CA GLY A 37 -1.47 5.36 -10.39
C GLY A 37 -0.94 4.22 -9.54
N PHE A 38 -1.89 3.55 -8.88
CA PHE A 38 -1.62 2.37 -8.06
C PHE A 38 -1.76 1.10 -8.89
N LEU A 39 -0.84 0.17 -8.69
CA LEU A 39 -0.88 -1.14 -9.31
C LEU A 39 -2.08 -1.94 -8.78
N ALA A 40 -2.88 -2.43 -9.70
CA ALA A 40 -3.98 -3.33 -9.43
C ALA A 40 -3.84 -4.57 -10.30
N ILE A 41 -3.95 -5.74 -9.67
CA ILE A 41 -3.87 -7.03 -10.38
C ILE A 41 -5.19 -7.75 -10.19
N ASN A 42 -5.92 -7.93 -11.28
CA ASN A 42 -7.13 -8.73 -11.29
C ASN A 42 -6.76 -10.19 -11.59
N GLN A 43 -7.09 -11.10 -10.68
CA GLN A 43 -6.99 -12.53 -10.91
C GLN A 43 -8.23 -12.99 -11.68
N HIS A 44 -8.26 -12.76 -12.99
CA HIS A 44 -9.35 -13.27 -13.82
C HIS A 44 -8.96 -14.61 -14.45
N ALA A 45 -9.61 -15.67 -13.96
CA ALA A 45 -9.74 -17.05 -14.45
C ALA A 45 -8.49 -17.81 -14.94
N ASP A 46 -7.60 -17.23 -15.75
CA ASP A 46 -6.46 -17.96 -16.36
C ASP A 46 -5.16 -17.14 -16.41
N TYR A 47 -5.21 -15.80 -16.32
CA TYR A 47 -4.00 -14.96 -16.33
C TYR A 47 -4.18 -13.71 -15.45
N PRO A 48 -3.21 -13.38 -14.58
CA PRO A 48 -3.22 -12.12 -13.87
C PRO A 48 -3.11 -10.97 -14.89
N ARG A 49 -4.06 -10.04 -14.84
CA ARG A 49 -3.97 -8.79 -15.61
C ARG A 49 -3.62 -7.64 -14.68
N THR A 50 -2.54 -6.96 -15.05
CA THR A 50 -2.06 -5.76 -14.39
C THR A 50 -2.69 -4.54 -15.03
N HIS A 51 -3.19 -3.62 -14.21
CA HIS A 51 -3.68 -2.32 -14.64
C HIS A 51 -3.45 -1.28 -13.55
N TYR A 52 -3.54 0.00 -13.92
CA TYR A 52 -3.36 1.13 -13.01
C TYR A 52 -4.70 1.70 -12.57
N VAL A 53 -4.81 2.06 -11.29
CA VAL A 53 -5.98 2.75 -10.72
C VAL A 53 -5.54 4.01 -10.00
N ASN A 54 -6.14 5.16 -10.33
CA ASN A 54 -5.77 6.43 -9.70
C ASN A 54 -6.24 6.54 -8.24
N PRO A 55 -7.48 6.13 -7.86
CA PRO A 55 -7.89 6.23 -6.46
C PRO A 55 -7.30 5.08 -5.63
N SER A 56 -6.59 5.41 -4.56
CA SER A 56 -6.06 4.46 -3.57
C SER A 56 -7.15 3.54 -2.97
N ALA A 57 -8.39 4.00 -2.92
CA ALA A 57 -9.55 3.19 -2.50
C ALA A 57 -9.80 1.97 -3.40
N TRP A 58 -9.48 2.06 -4.69
CA TRP A 58 -9.56 0.93 -5.61
C TRP A 58 -8.40 -0.02 -5.41
N ALA A 59 -7.20 0.50 -5.16
CA ALA A 59 -6.03 -0.30 -4.80
C ALA A 59 -6.32 -1.20 -3.58
N HIS A 60 -7.14 -0.72 -2.62
CA HIS A 60 -7.59 -1.50 -1.46
C HIS A 60 -8.43 -2.76 -1.78
N ARG A 61 -8.86 -2.97 -3.02
CA ARG A 61 -9.62 -4.18 -3.39
C ARG A 61 -8.76 -5.29 -3.96
N TYR A 62 -7.45 -5.05 -4.11
CA TYR A 62 -6.56 -5.97 -4.80
C TYR A 62 -5.64 -6.70 -3.82
N PRO A 63 -5.31 -7.98 -4.09
CA PRO A 63 -4.66 -8.85 -3.12
C PRO A 63 -3.25 -8.40 -2.67
N TYR A 64 -2.63 -7.46 -3.38
CA TYR A 64 -1.26 -7.02 -3.13
C TYR A 64 -1.08 -6.03 -1.97
N ILE A 65 -2.18 -5.64 -1.33
CA ILE A 65 -2.19 -4.77 -0.14
C ILE A 65 -1.34 -5.34 1.01
N GLN A 66 -1.14 -6.66 1.06
CA GLN A 66 -0.38 -7.29 2.14
C GLN A 66 1.05 -7.67 1.76
N LEU A 67 1.43 -7.58 0.49
CA LEU A 67 2.67 -8.16 -0.04
C LEU A 67 3.44 -7.22 -0.98
N ALA A 68 3.24 -5.91 -0.87
CA ALA A 68 3.86 -4.92 -1.75
C ALA A 68 5.39 -5.13 -1.90
N SER A 69 6.10 -5.46 -0.82
CA SER A 69 7.54 -5.73 -0.85
C SER A 69 7.93 -6.89 -1.78
N ASP A 70 7.26 -8.04 -1.67
CA ASP A 70 7.54 -9.20 -2.53
C ASP A 70 7.11 -8.93 -3.97
N ALA A 71 6.04 -8.15 -4.14
CA ALA A 71 5.54 -7.77 -5.45
C ALA A 71 6.52 -6.86 -6.19
N VAL A 72 7.13 -5.85 -5.54
CA VAL A 72 8.17 -5.01 -6.16
C VAL A 72 9.30 -5.84 -6.74
N GLN A 73 9.79 -6.85 -6.01
CA GLN A 73 10.92 -7.68 -6.48
C GLN A 73 10.59 -8.49 -7.74
N SER A 74 9.31 -8.80 -7.96
CA SER A 74 8.83 -9.56 -9.11
C SER A 74 8.53 -8.72 -10.35
N LEU A 75 8.55 -7.39 -10.23
CA LEU A 75 8.12 -6.48 -11.27
C LEU A 75 9.32 -5.75 -11.89
N GLU A 76 9.29 -5.57 -13.21
CA GLU A 76 10.38 -4.93 -13.98
C GLU A 76 10.31 -3.39 -13.98
N GLU A 77 9.18 -2.81 -13.55
CA GLU A 77 8.93 -1.36 -13.56
C GLU A 77 9.30 -0.68 -12.22
N PRO A 78 9.62 0.62 -12.23
CA PRO A 78 9.93 1.37 -11.01
C PRO A 78 8.65 1.63 -10.19
N PHE A 79 8.49 0.90 -9.10
CA PHE A 79 7.40 1.10 -8.13
C PHE A 79 7.90 1.66 -6.81
N GLU A 80 7.11 2.56 -6.23
CA GLU A 80 7.24 3.01 -4.85
C GLU A 80 6.25 2.26 -3.95
N ILE A 81 6.72 1.79 -2.80
CA ILE A 81 5.85 1.18 -1.79
C ILE A 81 5.22 2.31 -0.97
N GLN A 82 3.89 2.33 -0.91
CA GLN A 82 3.16 3.30 -0.11
C GLN A 82 2.28 2.60 0.94
N ALA A 83 2.24 3.10 2.16
CA ALA A 83 1.34 2.66 3.22
C ALA A 83 -0.05 3.26 3.01
N LEU A 84 -1.06 2.40 2.95
CA LEU A 84 -2.46 2.74 2.77
C LEU A 84 -3.17 2.83 4.13
N PHE A 85 -3.84 3.94 4.36
CA PHE A 85 -4.64 4.20 5.56
C PHE A 85 -6.08 4.55 5.21
N LEU A 86 -7.00 4.07 6.06
CA LEU A 86 -8.38 4.55 6.09
C LEU A 86 -8.52 5.59 7.20
N ILE A 87 -8.81 6.83 6.82
CA ILE A 87 -8.98 7.96 7.73
C ILE A 87 -10.44 8.41 7.63
N GLY A 88 -11.23 8.04 8.65
CA GLY A 88 -12.68 8.23 8.63
C GLY A 88 -13.35 7.41 7.51
N LYS A 89 -13.58 8.03 6.35
CA LYS A 89 -14.17 7.39 5.15
C LYS A 89 -13.30 7.54 3.89
N ARG A 90 -12.08 8.04 4.03
CA ARG A 90 -11.16 8.32 2.93
C ARG A 90 -9.95 7.40 3.00
N PHE A 91 -9.59 6.84 1.86
CA PHE A 91 -8.33 6.12 1.70
C PHE A 91 -7.24 7.10 1.30
N MET A 92 -6.09 7.03 1.96
CA MET A 92 -4.90 7.83 1.68
C MET A 92 -3.67 6.93 1.67
N ALA A 93 -2.78 7.13 0.70
CA ALA A 93 -1.53 6.40 0.59
C ALA A 93 -0.36 7.36 0.84
N PHE A 94 0.65 6.90 1.58
CA PHE A 94 1.84 7.68 1.93
C PHE A 94 3.09 6.87 1.61
N PRO A 95 4.14 7.48 1.07
CA PRO A 95 5.42 6.80 0.85
C PRO A 95 6.00 6.28 2.17
N VAL A 96 6.67 5.13 2.11
CA VAL A 96 7.26 4.41 3.26
C VAL A 96 8.76 4.34 3.11
#